data_AF-A0A3M7TAQ9-F1
#
_entry.id   AF-A0A3M7TAQ9-F1
#
_cell.length_a   1.000
_cell.length_b   1.000
_cell.length_c   1.000
_cell.angle_alpha   90.00
_cell.angle_beta   90.00
_cell.angle_gamma   90.00
#
_symmetry.space_group_name_H-M   'P 1'
#
loop_
_entity.id
_entity.type
_entity.pdbx_description
1 polymer ?
#
loop_
_entity_poly.entity_id
_entity_poly.type
_entity_poly.pdbx_seq_one_letter_code
_entity_poly.pdbx_strand_id
1 'polypeptide(L)'
;MIYNFDFLTHDEHDTIEEFSDDTTDNLDSKFISQGPDPFGDFELNENHSILFYLNSDSPNDPLDIWNDEYVKLPCSKFNLDEYNQSIWLRISSSLTQLKVDLKNLIDASNFGALFFKTVKEFNRSIQNVDNLGSLFTDCLDDKFSIEQMLKMFILGKSHSISLNQEQCASLLANAFFCTFLDRSEEEKCEKLPTFNFNQLFMKQDDNFDNLKQEKIKCILHYFNRITNKIESNKETLSVITYSRVFSENYSSNGFKKSRKKIRIPIISNCSRIEDCKGALQLDFSCKFIGSGILSSGCVQEEIRFSICPELMVSMLFSECMDDNECIIIRGVERFSDYTGYGQNFKWNGDFKDPTDKDKFNRIMTDILAIDPLNFTDSLEQYKEENLWREIKKCFIGYRIKSRFNLEEASLPRIATGNWGCGGYNGNIELKCKHN
;
A
#
# COMPACT_ATOMS: atom_id res chain seq x y z
N MET A 1 -16.28 -1.38 16.15
CA MET A 1 -15.69 -1.95 14.92
C MET A 1 -16.80 -2.09 13.91
N ILE A 2 -16.54 -1.82 12.64
CA ILE A 2 -17.43 -2.25 11.55
C ILE A 2 -16.85 -3.59 11.11
N TYR A 3 -17.59 -4.68 11.33
CA TYR A 3 -17.18 -6.02 10.92
C TYR A 3 -17.90 -6.39 9.62
N ASN A 4 -17.13 -6.76 8.60
CA ASN A 4 -17.64 -7.40 7.40
C ASN A 4 -17.43 -8.91 7.47
N PHE A 5 -18.54 -9.66 7.43
CA PHE A 5 -18.57 -11.09 7.18
C PHE A 5 -19.05 -11.32 5.74
N ASP A 6 -18.13 -11.44 4.80
CA ASP A 6 -18.44 -12.00 3.49
C ASP A 6 -17.29 -12.88 3.01
N PHE A 7 -17.67 -13.88 2.22
CA PHE A 7 -16.85 -14.83 1.44
C PHE A 7 -16.38 -16.10 2.16
N LEU A 8 -17.35 -16.98 2.46
CA LEU A 8 -17.17 -18.42 2.33
C LEU A 8 -18.20 -18.95 1.32
N THR A 9 -17.71 -19.73 0.37
CA THR A 9 -18.51 -20.45 -0.61
C THR A 9 -19.46 -21.43 0.09
N HIS A 10 -20.69 -21.52 -0.43
CA HIS A 10 -21.80 -22.44 -0.17
C HIS A 10 -21.70 -23.51 0.93
N ASP A 11 -22.85 -23.61 1.62
CA ASP A 11 -23.36 -24.68 2.48
C ASP A 11 -23.07 -24.52 3.98
N GLU A 12 -23.94 -23.75 4.64
CA GLU A 12 -24.70 -24.22 5.82
C GLU A 12 -25.75 -23.15 6.19
N HIS A 13 -27.02 -23.52 6.05
CA HIS A 13 -28.14 -22.75 6.59
C HIS A 13 -28.16 -22.92 8.10
N ASP A 14 -27.68 -21.94 8.85
CA ASP A 14 -28.09 -21.76 10.24
C ASP A 14 -28.48 -20.30 10.49
N THR A 15 -29.71 -20.16 10.99
CA THR A 15 -30.41 -18.91 11.25
C THR A 15 -29.72 -18.10 12.35
N ILE A 16 -29.10 -16.98 12.00
CA ILE A 16 -28.70 -15.93 12.94
C ILE A 16 -29.79 -14.85 12.91
N GLU A 17 -30.33 -14.51 14.08
CA GLU A 17 -31.39 -13.52 14.28
C GLU A 17 -31.10 -12.20 13.56
N GLU A 18 -32.03 -11.78 12.69
CA GLU A 18 -32.06 -10.49 12.03
C GLU A 18 -32.09 -9.36 13.08
N PHE A 19 -30.94 -8.70 13.30
CA PHE A 19 -30.93 -7.38 13.91
C PHE A 19 -31.23 -6.34 12.83
N SER A 20 -32.43 -5.78 12.94
CA SER A 20 -33.06 -4.73 12.11
C SER A 20 -32.14 -3.82 11.30
N ASP A 21 -32.46 -3.73 10.01
CA ASP A 21 -31.82 -2.99 8.90
C ASP A 21 -31.97 -1.44 8.96
N ASP A 22 -32.31 -0.87 10.10
CA ASP A 22 -32.53 0.58 10.24
C ASP A 22 -31.32 1.25 10.91
N THR A 23 -30.32 1.70 10.14
CA THR A 23 -29.44 2.87 10.46
C THR A 23 -28.31 3.18 9.46
N THR A 24 -28.26 2.52 8.29
CA THR A 24 -27.19 2.75 7.29
C THR A 24 -27.11 4.20 6.79
N ASP A 25 -28.22 4.94 6.75
CA ASP A 25 -28.28 6.30 6.19
C ASP A 25 -27.73 7.43 7.10
N ASN A 26 -27.22 7.13 8.30
CA ASN A 26 -26.72 8.17 9.22
C ASN A 26 -25.27 7.99 9.69
N LEU A 27 -24.53 7.07 9.06
CA LEU A 27 -23.13 6.81 9.41
C LEU A 27 -22.17 7.82 8.76
N ASP A 28 -22.55 8.53 7.70
CA ASP A 28 -21.60 9.28 6.86
C ASP A 28 -20.96 10.54 7.50
N SER A 29 -21.46 11.04 8.64
CA SER A 29 -21.06 12.36 9.15
C SER A 29 -20.27 12.38 10.47
N LYS A 30 -19.96 11.23 11.09
CA LYS A 30 -19.38 11.21 12.45
C LYS A 30 -18.07 10.43 12.63
N PHE A 31 -17.47 9.93 11.56
CA PHE A 31 -16.33 9.00 11.71
C PHE A 31 -14.99 9.53 11.24
N ILE A 32 -14.93 10.71 10.63
CA ILE A 32 -13.69 11.34 10.18
C ILE A 32 -12.80 11.70 11.38
N SER A 33 -11.49 11.58 11.18
CA SER A 33 -10.43 12.11 12.05
C SER A 33 -10.47 13.63 12.20
N GLN A 34 -11.53 14.19 12.77
CA GLN A 34 -11.56 15.59 13.19
C GLN A 34 -10.79 15.83 14.50
N GLY A 35 -10.31 14.75 15.15
CA GLY A 35 -9.27 14.86 16.18
C GLY A 35 -7.91 15.24 15.56
N PRO A 36 -6.94 15.71 16.36
CA PRO A 36 -5.58 15.96 15.90
C PRO A 36 -5.01 14.82 15.06
N ASP A 37 -4.26 15.24 14.06
CA ASP A 37 -3.57 14.41 13.11
C ASP A 37 -2.71 13.33 13.81
N PRO A 38 -2.95 12.01 13.57
CA PRO A 38 -2.12 10.95 14.14
C PRO A 38 -0.68 10.94 13.62
N PHE A 39 -0.36 11.82 12.67
CA PHE A 39 1.00 12.00 12.18
C PHE A 39 1.68 13.24 12.78
N GLY A 40 0.99 14.01 13.63
CA GLY A 40 1.46 15.29 14.15
C GLY A 40 1.37 16.40 13.11
N ASP A 41 1.91 17.58 13.43
CA ASP A 41 2.11 18.62 12.42
C ASP A 41 3.29 18.24 11.50
N PHE A 42 3.32 18.77 10.27
CA PHE A 42 4.46 18.67 9.36
C PHE A 42 5.66 19.46 9.89
N GLU A 43 6.28 18.93 10.95
CA GLU A 43 7.53 19.43 11.50
C GLU A 43 8.65 18.48 11.05
N LEU A 44 9.58 19.00 10.25
CA LEU A 44 10.83 18.30 9.95
C LEU A 44 11.53 17.96 11.27
N ASN A 45 11.56 16.68 11.61
CA ASN A 45 12.21 16.18 12.81
C ASN A 45 12.90 14.84 12.50
N GLU A 46 13.70 14.34 13.43
CA GLU A 46 14.50 13.12 13.24
C GLU A 46 13.67 11.87 12.88
N ASN A 47 12.38 11.88 13.21
CA ASN A 47 11.43 10.78 13.03
C ASN A 47 10.40 11.03 11.91
N HIS A 48 10.53 12.12 11.13
CA HIS A 48 9.64 12.43 10.01
C HIS A 48 10.40 13.07 8.83
N SER A 49 10.53 12.32 7.75
CA SER A 49 11.05 12.79 6.46
C SER A 49 9.93 13.39 5.61
N ILE A 50 10.02 14.67 5.25
CA ILE A 50 9.05 15.36 4.38
C ILE A 50 9.76 15.78 3.10
N LEU A 51 9.37 15.19 1.96
CA LEU A 51 10.19 15.23 0.75
C LEU A 51 9.67 16.18 -0.35
N PHE A 52 8.63 16.98 -0.10
CA PHE A 52 8.00 17.83 -1.14
C PHE A 52 8.01 19.33 -0.79
N TYR A 53 8.66 19.73 0.33
CA TYR A 53 8.85 21.13 0.74
C TYR A 53 10.32 21.57 0.80
N LEU A 54 11.27 20.74 0.37
CA LEU A 54 12.67 21.15 0.32
C LEU A 54 12.84 22.15 -0.83
N ASN A 55 12.80 23.45 -0.48
CA ASN A 55 13.10 24.55 -1.39
C ASN A 55 14.38 24.26 -2.17
N SER A 56 14.34 24.57 -3.46
CA SER A 56 15.50 24.67 -4.37
C SER A 56 16.62 25.61 -3.89
N ASP A 57 16.41 26.29 -2.75
CA ASP A 57 17.32 27.28 -2.15
C ASP A 57 18.13 26.71 -0.98
N SER A 58 18.01 25.42 -0.64
CA SER A 58 18.97 24.77 0.27
C SER A 58 20.32 24.64 -0.47
N PRO A 59 21.42 25.23 0.01
CA PRO A 59 22.71 25.26 -0.71
C PRO A 59 23.43 23.91 -0.78
N ASN A 60 22.84 22.86 -0.21
CA ASN A 60 23.43 21.54 -0.23
C ASN A 60 22.81 20.78 -1.41
N ASP A 61 23.66 20.40 -2.36
CA ASP A 61 23.34 19.37 -3.35
C ASP A 61 22.51 18.27 -2.68
N PRO A 62 21.47 17.74 -3.37
CA PRO A 62 20.73 16.63 -2.82
C PRO A 62 21.70 15.53 -2.38
N LEU A 63 21.59 15.15 -1.11
CA LEU A 63 22.44 14.14 -0.50
C LEU A 63 22.08 12.77 -1.09
N ASP A 64 22.75 12.42 -2.20
CA ASP A 64 22.75 11.08 -2.75
C ASP A 64 23.49 10.13 -1.79
N ILE A 65 22.73 9.24 -1.14
CA ILE A 65 23.22 8.30 -0.14
C ILE A 65 22.99 6.88 -0.61
N TRP A 66 24.07 6.09 -0.61
CA TRP A 66 24.05 4.68 -0.99
C TRP A 66 24.54 3.79 0.16
N ASN A 67 23.62 3.46 1.07
CA ASN A 67 23.87 2.53 2.17
C ASN A 67 22.57 1.78 2.53
N ASP A 68 22.58 0.96 3.58
CA ASP A 68 21.44 0.12 3.95
C ASP A 68 20.39 0.81 4.84
N GLU A 69 20.56 2.11 5.14
CA GLU A 69 19.57 2.91 5.88
C GLU A 69 18.65 3.74 4.97
N TYR A 70 18.99 3.84 3.68
CA TYR A 70 18.26 4.63 2.68
C TYR A 70 17.97 3.78 1.45
N VAL A 71 16.91 4.13 0.73
CA VAL A 71 16.60 3.49 -0.56
C VAL A 71 17.72 3.80 -1.56
N LYS A 72 18.28 2.73 -2.13
CA LYS A 72 19.24 2.80 -3.25
C LYS A 72 18.49 3.16 -4.52
N LEU A 73 18.50 4.46 -4.86
CA LEU A 73 17.72 4.99 -5.98
C LEU A 73 18.39 4.70 -7.33
N PRO A 74 17.61 4.43 -8.40
CA PRO A 74 18.16 4.14 -9.73
C PRO A 74 19.03 5.26 -10.30
N CYS A 75 18.72 6.51 -9.96
CA CYS A 75 19.43 7.71 -10.40
C CYS A 75 20.69 8.05 -9.60
N SER A 76 21.02 7.26 -8.57
CA SER A 76 22.22 7.51 -7.74
C SER A 76 23.51 7.45 -8.56
N LYS A 77 24.47 8.34 -8.25
CA LYS A 77 25.82 8.31 -8.84
C LYS A 77 26.61 7.07 -8.43
N PHE A 78 26.19 6.40 -7.36
CA PHE A 78 26.77 5.16 -6.87
C PHE A 78 26.17 3.91 -7.54
N ASN A 79 25.11 4.08 -8.35
CA ASN A 79 24.53 3.02 -9.16
C ASN A 79 25.39 2.77 -10.41
N LEU A 80 26.46 1.99 -10.24
CA LEU A 80 27.47 1.71 -11.26
C LEU A 80 27.48 0.23 -11.65
N ASP A 81 27.78 -0.05 -12.92
CA ASP A 81 28.02 -1.42 -13.38
C ASP A 81 29.45 -1.91 -13.08
N GLU A 82 29.76 -3.15 -13.50
CA GLU A 82 31.07 -3.79 -13.30
C GLU A 82 32.25 -3.02 -13.92
N TYR A 83 31.99 -2.05 -14.82
CA TYR A 83 32.98 -1.20 -15.46
C TYR A 83 33.00 0.23 -14.91
N ASN A 84 32.37 0.48 -13.75
CA ASN A 84 32.19 1.81 -13.14
C ASN A 84 31.43 2.80 -14.05
N GLN A 85 30.55 2.31 -14.92
CA GLN A 85 29.70 3.17 -15.74
C GLN A 85 28.33 3.38 -15.07
N SER A 86 27.77 4.57 -15.21
CA SER A 86 26.46 4.91 -14.66
C SER A 86 25.36 4.05 -15.29
N ILE A 87 24.69 3.27 -14.45
CA ILE A 87 23.50 2.52 -14.86
C ILE A 87 22.35 3.48 -15.17
N TRP A 88 22.21 4.59 -14.42
CA TRP A 88 21.21 5.62 -14.71
C TRP A 88 21.34 6.19 -16.11
N LEU A 89 22.56 6.54 -16.58
CA LEU A 89 22.75 7.05 -17.93
C LEU A 89 22.29 6.06 -19.01
N ARG A 90 22.47 4.76 -18.77
CA ARG A 90 21.98 3.70 -19.67
C ARG A 90 20.46 3.59 -19.62
N ILE A 91 19.88 3.65 -18.42
CA ILE A 91 18.43 3.66 -18.20
C ILE A 91 17.80 4.86 -18.89
N SER A 92 18.24 6.08 -18.59
CA SER A 92 17.72 7.32 -19.17
C SER A 92 17.93 7.37 -20.69
N SER A 93 19.08 6.93 -21.22
CA SER A 93 19.27 6.81 -22.66
C SER A 93 18.29 5.83 -23.31
N SER A 94 17.99 4.71 -22.65
CA SER A 94 17.04 3.72 -23.14
C SER A 94 15.60 4.26 -23.08
N LEU A 95 15.23 4.94 -21.99
CA LEU A 95 13.92 5.56 -21.77
C LEU A 95 13.65 6.76 -22.69
N THR A 96 14.67 7.55 -23.02
CA THR A 96 14.53 8.67 -23.98
C THR A 96 14.47 8.18 -25.43
N GLN A 97 15.12 7.05 -25.73
CA GLN A 97 14.99 6.36 -27.02
C GLN A 97 13.70 5.55 -27.14
N LEU A 98 13.02 5.26 -26.03
CA LEU A 98 11.63 4.81 -25.95
C LEU A 98 10.69 5.95 -26.43
N LYS A 99 10.82 6.36 -27.70
CA LYS A 99 9.75 7.04 -28.46
C LYS A 99 8.64 6.03 -28.70
N VAL A 100 7.85 5.78 -27.67
CA VAL A 100 6.91 4.69 -27.68
C VAL A 100 5.61 5.09 -28.38
N ASP A 101 5.53 4.73 -29.66
CA ASP A 101 4.44 3.89 -30.17
C ASP A 101 4.87 2.43 -29.90
N LEU A 102 4.14 1.72 -29.03
CA LEU A 102 4.50 0.42 -28.44
C LEU A 102 4.67 -0.75 -29.45
N LYS A 103 4.71 -0.48 -30.75
CA LYS A 103 4.83 -1.49 -31.81
C LYS A 103 6.26 -1.99 -32.09
N ASN A 104 7.32 -1.23 -31.78
CA ASN A 104 8.62 -1.43 -32.44
C ASN A 104 9.90 -1.61 -31.59
N LEU A 105 9.89 -1.96 -30.29
CA LEU A 105 11.16 -2.33 -29.63
C LEU A 105 11.54 -3.80 -29.85
N ILE A 106 12.57 -3.97 -30.66
CA ILE A 106 13.44 -5.15 -30.67
C ILE A 106 14.86 -4.58 -30.54
N ASP A 107 15.65 -5.21 -29.67
CA ASP A 107 17.06 -4.94 -29.37
C ASP A 107 17.41 -3.88 -28.31
N ALA A 108 17.31 -4.29 -27.04
CA ALA A 108 18.33 -4.01 -26.03
C ALA A 108 18.36 -5.16 -25.01
N SER A 109 19.48 -5.89 -25.00
CA SER A 109 19.93 -6.93 -24.05
C SER A 109 18.87 -7.50 -23.08
N ASN A 110 18.23 -8.60 -23.48
CA ASN A 110 17.38 -9.54 -22.72
C ASN A 110 16.23 -9.00 -21.82
N PHE A 111 16.17 -7.71 -21.52
CA PHE A 111 15.12 -7.06 -20.76
C PHE A 111 13.99 -6.56 -21.70
N GLY A 112 14.38 -6.04 -22.87
CA GLY A 112 13.45 -5.61 -23.90
C GLY A 112 12.58 -6.73 -24.47
N ALA A 113 13.10 -7.97 -24.59
CA ALA A 113 12.36 -9.08 -25.20
C ALA A 113 11.20 -9.61 -24.33
N LEU A 114 11.36 -9.61 -22.99
CA LEU A 114 10.33 -10.06 -22.05
C LEU A 114 9.27 -8.97 -21.84
N PHE A 115 9.72 -7.72 -21.64
CA PHE A 115 8.85 -6.54 -21.59
C PHE A 115 8.02 -6.41 -22.88
N PHE A 116 8.61 -6.60 -24.07
CA PHE A 116 7.85 -6.52 -25.32
C PHE A 116 6.88 -7.67 -25.53
N LYS A 117 7.23 -8.91 -25.19
CA LYS A 117 6.28 -10.01 -25.38
C LYS A 117 5.03 -9.79 -24.52
N THR A 118 5.22 -9.38 -23.27
CA THR A 118 4.12 -9.11 -22.34
C THR A 118 3.35 -7.86 -22.76
N VAL A 119 4.00 -6.72 -23.01
CA VAL A 119 3.32 -5.46 -23.40
C VAL A 119 2.65 -5.56 -24.79
N LYS A 120 3.17 -6.37 -25.72
CA LYS A 120 2.58 -6.58 -27.06
C LYS A 120 1.37 -7.53 -27.03
N GLU A 121 1.34 -8.50 -26.13
CA GLU A 121 0.13 -9.29 -25.85
C GLU A 121 -0.92 -8.44 -25.10
N PHE A 122 -0.48 -7.54 -24.22
CA PHE A 122 -1.31 -6.61 -23.44
C PHE A 122 -1.95 -5.47 -24.26
N ASN A 123 -1.22 -4.90 -25.22
CA ASN A 123 -1.76 -3.88 -26.13
C ASN A 123 -2.87 -4.39 -27.06
N ARG A 124 -2.99 -5.71 -27.24
CA ARG A 124 -4.13 -6.28 -27.98
C ARG A 124 -5.42 -6.30 -27.16
N SER A 125 -5.34 -6.30 -25.82
CA SER A 125 -6.50 -6.39 -24.92
C SER A 125 -6.99 -5.02 -24.43
N ILE A 126 -6.14 -3.99 -24.46
CA ILE A 126 -6.51 -2.62 -24.08
C ILE A 126 -6.68 -1.76 -25.33
N GLN A 127 -7.92 -1.57 -25.77
CA GLN A 127 -8.27 -0.86 -27.01
C GLN A 127 -8.08 0.67 -26.98
N ASN A 128 -7.51 1.28 -25.94
CA ASN A 128 -7.62 2.74 -25.70
C ASN A 128 -6.41 3.46 -25.06
N VAL A 129 -5.19 2.91 -25.07
CA VAL A 129 -4.04 3.59 -24.43
C VAL A 129 -2.91 3.85 -25.41
N ASP A 130 -3.20 4.66 -26.42
CA ASP A 130 -2.26 5.08 -27.47
C ASP A 130 -1.16 6.05 -26.96
N ASN A 131 -1.20 6.49 -25.68
CA ASN A 131 -0.31 7.53 -25.12
C ASN A 131 0.59 7.08 -23.94
N LEU A 132 0.87 5.78 -23.79
CA LEU A 132 1.77 5.30 -22.71
C LEU A 132 3.20 5.88 -22.80
N GLY A 133 3.67 6.26 -23.99
CA GLY A 133 5.01 6.80 -24.16
C GLY A 133 5.23 8.18 -23.53
N SER A 134 4.27 9.11 -23.67
CA SER A 134 4.36 10.42 -22.99
C SER A 134 4.18 10.27 -21.48
N LEU A 135 3.29 9.35 -21.08
CA LEU A 135 2.92 9.08 -19.68
C LEU A 135 4.12 8.86 -18.76
N PHE A 136 5.11 8.14 -19.26
CA PHE A 136 6.30 7.73 -18.51
C PHE A 136 7.51 8.63 -18.74
N THR A 137 7.58 9.30 -19.89
CA THR A 137 8.66 10.27 -20.15
C THR A 137 8.58 11.42 -19.16
N ASP A 138 7.36 11.87 -18.86
CA ASP A 138 7.15 12.91 -17.84
C ASP A 138 7.50 12.38 -16.44
N CYS A 139 7.01 11.20 -16.02
CA CYS A 139 7.34 10.66 -14.68
C CYS A 139 8.83 10.33 -14.47
N LEU A 140 9.63 10.19 -15.53
CA LEU A 140 11.04 9.82 -15.50
C LEU A 140 11.99 10.96 -15.90
N ASP A 141 11.47 12.14 -16.26
CA ASP A 141 12.28 13.29 -16.65
C ASP A 141 13.18 13.72 -15.48
N ASP A 142 14.42 14.13 -15.77
CA ASP A 142 15.46 14.48 -14.77
C ASP A 142 15.05 15.62 -13.82
N LYS A 143 13.91 16.29 -14.08
CA LYS A 143 13.31 17.32 -13.23
C LYS A 143 12.59 16.77 -12.00
N PHE A 144 12.28 15.48 -11.95
CA PHE A 144 11.66 14.86 -10.79
C PHE A 144 12.75 14.47 -9.79
N SER A 145 13.20 15.46 -9.01
CA SER A 145 14.17 15.28 -7.94
C SER A 145 13.60 14.40 -6.80
N ILE A 146 13.51 13.09 -7.04
CA ILE A 146 13.72 12.08 -6.00
C ILE A 146 15.24 12.01 -5.75
N GLU A 147 15.92 13.14 -5.66
CA GLU A 147 17.31 13.20 -5.20
C GLU A 147 17.34 13.30 -3.67
N GLN A 148 16.19 13.09 -3.04
CA GLN A 148 15.98 13.26 -1.61
C GLN A 148 16.09 11.94 -0.88
N MET A 149 16.70 12.02 0.30
CA MET A 149 16.99 10.88 1.17
C MET A 149 15.70 10.15 1.60
N LEU A 150 15.35 9.08 0.89
CA LEU A 150 14.25 8.20 1.25
C LEU A 150 14.72 7.16 2.28
N LYS A 151 14.66 7.54 3.56
CA LYS A 151 15.09 6.71 4.68
C LYS A 151 14.23 5.45 4.81
N MET A 152 14.85 4.31 5.04
CA MET A 152 14.15 3.05 5.23
C MET A 152 13.41 2.98 6.57
N PHE A 153 12.30 2.25 6.56
CA PHE A 153 11.57 1.78 7.73
C PHE A 153 12.27 0.53 8.28
N ILE A 154 13.30 0.78 9.07
CA ILE A 154 14.15 -0.23 9.71
C ILE A 154 13.43 -0.83 10.92
N LEU A 155 13.60 -2.14 11.10
CA LEU A 155 13.13 -2.91 12.25
C LEU A 155 13.46 -2.23 13.59
N GLY A 156 12.48 -2.16 14.48
CA GLY A 156 12.64 -1.63 15.83
C GLY A 156 12.62 -0.10 15.92
N LYS A 157 12.38 0.62 14.82
CA LYS A 157 12.36 2.09 14.79
C LYS A 157 11.00 2.61 14.33
N SER A 158 10.52 3.66 14.99
CA SER A 158 9.38 4.43 14.48
C SER A 158 9.89 5.55 13.58
N HIS A 159 9.31 5.69 12.39
CA HIS A 159 9.67 6.74 11.44
C HIS A 159 8.49 7.03 10.52
N SER A 160 8.39 8.26 10.03
CA SER A 160 7.38 8.68 9.06
C SER A 160 8.02 9.25 7.81
N ILE A 161 7.38 9.04 6.66
CA ILE A 161 7.77 9.58 5.37
C ILE A 161 6.54 10.23 4.76
N SER A 162 6.67 11.45 4.24
CA SER A 162 5.61 12.09 3.47
C SER A 162 6.09 12.47 2.09
N LEU A 163 5.33 12.01 1.09
CA LEU A 163 5.57 12.19 -0.35
C LEU A 163 4.34 12.85 -0.96
N ASN A 164 4.50 13.62 -2.03
CA ASN A 164 3.36 14.01 -2.87
C ASN A 164 3.03 12.88 -3.88
N GLN A 165 1.84 12.94 -4.50
CA GLN A 165 1.41 11.91 -5.46
C GLN A 165 2.36 11.78 -6.67
N GLU A 166 3.01 12.87 -7.07
CA GLU A 166 3.94 12.89 -8.20
C GLU A 166 5.25 12.13 -7.88
N GLN A 167 5.79 12.28 -6.67
CA GLN A 167 6.90 11.47 -6.18
C GLN A 167 6.51 9.99 -6.12
N CYS A 168 5.31 9.67 -5.63
CA CYS A 168 4.79 8.30 -5.64
C CYS A 168 4.68 7.75 -7.08
N ALA A 169 4.17 8.54 -8.03
CA ALA A 169 4.08 8.15 -9.43
C ALA A 169 5.44 7.89 -10.06
N SER A 170 6.44 8.76 -9.82
CA SER A 170 7.80 8.57 -10.33
C SER A 170 8.49 7.32 -9.75
N LEU A 171 8.32 7.05 -8.45
CA LEU A 171 8.81 5.81 -7.82
C LEU A 171 8.15 4.56 -8.41
N LEU A 172 6.83 4.59 -8.62
CA LEU A 172 6.10 3.46 -9.22
C LEU A 172 6.42 3.30 -10.71
N ALA A 173 6.68 4.38 -11.45
CA ALA A 173 7.13 4.30 -12.84
C ALA A 173 8.49 3.59 -12.93
N ASN A 174 9.43 3.96 -12.05
CA ASN A 174 10.71 3.25 -11.92
C ASN A 174 10.51 1.76 -11.60
N ALA A 175 9.61 1.43 -10.68
CA ALA A 175 9.25 0.03 -10.37
C ALA A 175 8.62 -0.72 -11.57
N PHE A 176 7.77 -0.03 -12.33
CA PHE A 176 7.13 -0.56 -13.55
C PHE A 176 8.16 -0.90 -14.61
N PHE A 177 9.18 -0.05 -14.80
CA PHE A 177 10.32 -0.34 -15.69
C PHE A 177 11.42 -1.19 -15.04
N CYS A 178 11.21 -1.60 -13.79
CA CYS A 178 12.12 -2.42 -13.00
C CYS A 178 13.53 -1.83 -12.87
N THR A 179 13.64 -0.53 -12.60
CA THR A 179 14.93 0.17 -12.54
C THR A 179 15.62 0.09 -11.18
N PHE A 180 14.95 -0.42 -10.14
CA PHE A 180 15.57 -0.61 -8.82
C PHE A 180 16.42 -1.88 -8.78
N LEU A 181 17.71 -1.75 -8.45
CA LEU A 181 18.60 -2.89 -8.24
C LEU A 181 18.19 -3.74 -7.04
N ASP A 182 18.39 -5.05 -7.12
CA ASP A 182 18.14 -6.00 -6.02
C ASP A 182 16.69 -6.05 -5.51
N ARG A 183 15.75 -5.54 -6.34
CA ARG A 183 14.31 -5.47 -6.01
C ARG A 183 13.44 -6.38 -6.88
N SER A 184 14.07 -7.33 -7.57
CA SER A 184 13.45 -8.41 -8.34
C SER A 184 13.49 -9.73 -7.55
N GLU A 185 12.72 -10.75 -7.95
CA GLU A 185 12.71 -12.06 -7.26
C GLU A 185 14.06 -12.78 -7.35
N GLU A 186 14.75 -12.63 -8.47
CA GLU A 186 16.04 -13.24 -8.76
C GLU A 186 17.17 -12.67 -7.88
N GLU A 187 16.97 -11.47 -7.34
CA GLU A 187 17.93 -10.68 -6.56
C GLU A 187 17.37 -10.36 -5.15
N LYS A 188 16.54 -11.27 -4.62
CA LYS A 188 15.68 -11.03 -3.46
C LYS A 188 16.45 -10.48 -2.25
N CYS A 189 16.09 -9.28 -1.82
CA CYS A 189 16.46 -8.75 -0.52
C CYS A 189 15.78 -9.55 0.61
N GLU A 190 16.53 -10.04 1.60
CA GLU A 190 15.94 -10.79 2.73
C GLU A 190 15.05 -9.93 3.63
N LYS A 191 15.31 -8.61 3.68
CA LYS A 191 14.66 -7.69 4.60
C LYS A 191 13.44 -6.98 3.99
N LEU A 192 13.35 -6.90 2.66
CA LEU A 192 12.37 -6.11 1.94
C LEU A 192 11.55 -6.97 0.96
N PRO A 193 10.27 -6.61 0.69
CA PRO A 193 9.56 -7.22 -0.42
C PRO A 193 10.18 -6.85 -1.78
N THR A 194 9.88 -7.65 -2.80
CA THR A 194 10.10 -7.26 -4.20
C THR A 194 9.34 -5.96 -4.49
N PHE A 195 9.90 -5.12 -5.35
CA PHE A 195 9.26 -3.85 -5.71
C PHE A 195 9.18 -3.66 -7.23
N ASN A 196 10.10 -4.27 -8.00
CA ASN A 196 10.02 -4.28 -9.45
C ASN A 196 8.85 -5.14 -9.94
N PHE A 197 8.26 -4.74 -11.07
CA PHE A 197 7.03 -5.33 -11.59
C PHE A 197 7.26 -6.56 -12.48
N ASN A 198 8.50 -7.05 -12.58
CA ASN A 198 8.87 -8.15 -13.47
C ASN A 198 7.96 -9.38 -13.30
N GLN A 199 7.66 -9.79 -12.06
CA GLN A 199 6.77 -10.91 -11.77
C GLN A 199 5.33 -10.71 -12.25
N LEU A 200 4.85 -9.46 -12.26
CA LEU A 200 3.50 -9.10 -12.69
C LEU A 200 3.37 -9.30 -14.21
N PHE A 201 4.49 -9.18 -14.93
CA PHE A 201 4.58 -9.34 -16.37
C PHE A 201 4.91 -10.78 -16.82
N MET A 202 5.36 -11.64 -15.90
CA MET A 202 5.71 -13.01 -16.22
C MET A 202 4.46 -13.86 -16.45
N LYS A 203 4.45 -14.55 -17.59
CA LYS A 203 3.41 -15.50 -17.97
C LYS A 203 3.38 -16.70 -17.02
N GLN A 204 2.18 -17.11 -16.61
CA GLN A 204 1.93 -18.32 -15.83
C GLN A 204 0.86 -19.16 -16.55
N ASP A 205 -0.21 -19.54 -15.84
CA ASP A 205 -1.41 -20.13 -16.45
C ASP A 205 -2.47 -19.08 -16.73
N ASP A 206 -3.45 -19.44 -17.59
CA ASP A 206 -4.46 -18.51 -18.08
C ASP A 206 -5.28 -17.83 -16.97
N ASN A 207 -5.52 -18.50 -15.84
CA ASN A 207 -6.29 -17.93 -14.74
C ASN A 207 -5.48 -16.85 -14.02
N PHE A 208 -4.24 -17.15 -13.64
CA PHE A 208 -3.36 -16.15 -13.02
C PHE A 208 -3.00 -15.03 -14.00
N ASP A 209 -2.86 -15.31 -15.29
CA ASP A 209 -2.60 -14.30 -16.31
C ASP A 209 -3.78 -13.32 -16.43
N ASN A 210 -5.03 -13.82 -16.42
CA ASN A 210 -6.22 -12.97 -16.41
C ASN A 210 -6.27 -12.10 -15.15
N LEU A 211 -5.98 -12.67 -13.99
CA LEU A 211 -5.92 -11.95 -12.72
C LEU A 211 -4.88 -10.81 -12.75
N LYS A 212 -3.66 -11.11 -13.22
CA LYS A 212 -2.60 -10.11 -13.39
C LYS A 212 -3.01 -9.01 -14.36
N GLN A 213 -3.74 -9.33 -15.44
CA GLN A 213 -4.26 -8.32 -16.35
C GLN A 213 -5.19 -7.33 -15.65
N GLU A 214 -6.09 -7.80 -14.78
CA GLU A 214 -7.00 -6.92 -14.04
C GLU A 214 -6.26 -5.99 -13.07
N LYS A 215 -5.20 -6.47 -12.42
CA LYS A 215 -4.33 -5.62 -11.59
C LYS A 215 -3.60 -4.55 -12.43
N ILE A 216 -3.01 -4.96 -13.56
CA ILE A 216 -2.30 -4.03 -14.44
C ILE A 216 -3.26 -2.96 -14.98
N LYS A 217 -4.52 -3.29 -15.29
CA LYS A 217 -5.54 -2.27 -15.66
C LYS A 217 -5.69 -1.20 -14.59
N CYS A 218 -5.74 -1.59 -13.31
CA CYS A 218 -5.81 -0.63 -12.20
C CYS A 218 -4.58 0.28 -12.16
N ILE A 219 -3.38 -0.29 -12.35
CA ILE A 219 -2.12 0.46 -12.29
C ILE A 219 -1.94 1.39 -13.49
N LEU A 220 -2.28 0.94 -14.70
CA LEU A 220 -2.26 1.79 -15.90
C LEU A 220 -3.29 2.92 -15.79
N HIS A 221 -4.46 2.65 -15.21
CA HIS A 221 -5.46 3.68 -14.93
C HIS A 221 -4.94 4.72 -13.92
N TYR A 222 -4.22 4.28 -12.89
CA TYR A 222 -3.52 5.18 -11.96
C TYR A 222 -2.53 6.09 -12.69
N PHE A 223 -1.60 5.52 -13.48
CA PHE A 223 -0.62 6.32 -14.22
C PHE A 223 -1.31 7.32 -15.15
N ASN A 224 -2.32 6.86 -15.92
CA ASN A 224 -3.10 7.74 -16.78
C ASN A 224 -3.73 8.90 -16.00
N ARG A 225 -4.34 8.64 -14.84
CA ARG A 225 -4.96 9.70 -14.04
C ARG A 225 -3.96 10.66 -13.42
N ILE A 226 -2.85 10.16 -12.88
CA ILE A 226 -1.89 11.03 -12.20
C ILE A 226 -1.13 11.90 -13.19
N THR A 227 -0.72 11.38 -14.34
CA THR A 227 -0.05 12.19 -15.37
C THR A 227 -0.98 13.27 -15.93
N ASN A 228 -2.24 12.94 -16.22
CA ASN A 228 -3.23 13.96 -16.62
C ASN A 228 -3.42 15.05 -15.55
N LYS A 229 -3.38 14.68 -14.26
CA LYS A 229 -3.48 15.62 -13.13
C LYS A 229 -2.26 16.56 -13.12
N ILE A 230 -1.05 16.00 -13.25
CA ILE A 230 0.22 16.74 -13.32
C ILE A 230 0.23 17.69 -14.52
N GLU A 231 -0.01 17.19 -15.74
CA GLU A 231 0.02 17.98 -16.97
C GLU A 231 -1.01 19.13 -16.94
N SER A 232 -2.22 18.86 -16.44
CA SER A 232 -3.28 19.86 -16.42
C SER A 232 -2.97 21.04 -15.49
N ASN A 233 -2.17 20.82 -14.44
CA ASN A 233 -1.92 21.79 -13.36
C ASN A 233 -3.19 22.41 -12.75
N LYS A 234 -4.35 21.76 -12.90
CA LYS A 234 -5.66 22.28 -12.43
C LYS A 234 -5.96 21.91 -10.98
N GLU A 235 -5.34 20.85 -10.48
CA GLU A 235 -5.60 20.29 -9.16
C GLU A 235 -4.30 20.16 -8.38
N THR A 236 -4.34 20.51 -7.09
CA THR A 236 -3.19 20.29 -6.21
C THR A 236 -3.01 18.79 -5.94
N LEU A 237 -1.81 18.28 -6.25
CA LEU A 237 -1.40 16.91 -5.97
C LEU A 237 -1.46 16.63 -4.46
N SER A 238 -2.14 15.56 -4.09
CA SER A 238 -2.28 15.17 -2.68
C SER A 238 -0.93 14.78 -2.07
N VAL A 239 -0.90 14.75 -0.74
CA VAL A 239 0.22 14.20 0.01
C VAL A 239 -0.17 12.83 0.57
N ILE A 240 0.79 11.91 0.65
CA ILE A 240 0.66 10.62 1.31
C ILE A 240 1.70 10.57 2.43
N THR A 241 1.26 10.22 3.65
CA THR A 241 2.13 9.95 4.78
C THR A 241 2.11 8.47 5.11
N TYR A 242 3.29 7.87 5.15
CA TYR A 242 3.54 6.51 5.61
C TYR A 242 4.22 6.59 6.97
N SER A 243 3.86 5.74 7.93
CA SER A 243 4.54 5.67 9.22
C SER A 243 4.70 4.24 9.69
N ARG A 244 5.95 3.84 9.95
CA ARG A 244 6.25 2.64 10.74
C ARG A 244 6.10 3.00 12.20
N VAL A 245 5.36 2.15 12.92
CA VAL A 245 5.09 2.31 14.32
C VAL A 245 5.68 1.12 15.06
N PHE A 246 6.61 1.40 15.97
CA PHE A 246 7.20 0.42 16.87
C PHE A 246 6.78 0.69 18.32
N SER A 247 6.49 -0.38 19.08
CA SER A 247 6.10 -0.21 20.49
C SER A 247 6.39 -1.40 21.37
N GLU A 248 7.24 -1.18 22.37
CA GLU A 248 7.45 -2.13 23.48
C GLU A 248 6.43 -1.95 24.62
N ASN A 249 5.61 -0.89 24.56
CA ASN A 249 4.68 -0.49 25.63
C ASN A 249 3.42 -1.37 25.72
N TYR A 250 3.55 -2.65 25.38
CA TYR A 250 2.51 -3.65 25.56
C TYR A 250 2.73 -4.43 26.85
N SER A 251 1.71 -4.51 27.70
CA SER A 251 1.72 -5.34 28.89
C SER A 251 0.48 -6.24 28.89
N SER A 252 0.70 -7.55 28.74
CA SER A 252 -0.36 -8.55 28.89
C SER A 252 -1.03 -8.44 30.27
N ASN A 253 -0.25 -8.16 31.32
CA ASN A 253 -0.77 -7.91 32.67
C ASN A 253 -1.62 -6.64 32.73
N GLY A 254 -1.23 -5.57 32.03
CA GLY A 254 -2.04 -4.36 31.90
C GLY A 254 -3.38 -4.65 31.21
N PHE A 255 -3.37 -5.45 30.15
CA PHE A 255 -4.58 -5.88 29.44
C PHE A 255 -5.49 -6.74 30.35
N LYS A 256 -4.93 -7.76 31.03
CA LYS A 256 -5.65 -8.63 31.98
C LYS A 256 -6.31 -7.85 33.12
N LYS A 257 -5.73 -6.72 33.54
CA LYS A 257 -6.25 -5.85 34.61
C LYS A 257 -7.17 -4.73 34.11
N SER A 258 -7.30 -4.55 32.79
CA SER A 258 -8.11 -3.50 32.19
C SER A 258 -9.57 -3.61 32.62
N ARG A 259 -10.18 -2.48 32.98
CA ARG A 259 -11.63 -2.37 33.24
C ARG A 259 -12.35 -1.55 32.18
N LYS A 260 -11.69 -1.28 31.05
CA LYS A 260 -12.32 -0.59 29.92
C LYS A 260 -13.49 -1.43 29.40
N LYS A 261 -14.62 -0.77 29.12
CA LYS A 261 -15.78 -1.43 28.53
C LYS A 261 -15.47 -1.81 27.08
N ILE A 262 -15.93 -2.98 26.66
CA ILE A 262 -15.88 -3.39 25.26
C ILE A 262 -16.79 -2.43 24.48
N ARG A 263 -16.28 -1.91 23.35
CA ARG A 263 -17.08 -1.08 22.43
C ARG A 263 -17.98 -2.00 21.61
N ILE A 264 -19.26 -1.66 21.51
CA ILE A 264 -20.23 -2.43 20.73
C ILE A 264 -19.82 -2.40 19.23
N PRO A 265 -19.63 -3.57 18.58
CA PRO A 265 -19.41 -3.63 17.15
C PRO A 265 -20.69 -3.28 16.38
N ILE A 266 -20.52 -2.68 15.21
CA ILE A 266 -21.53 -2.65 14.16
C ILE A 266 -21.12 -3.76 13.21
N ILE A 267 -22.03 -4.68 12.91
CA ILE A 267 -21.80 -5.74 11.94
C ILE A 267 -22.54 -5.33 10.68
N SER A 268 -21.86 -5.32 9.54
CA SER A 268 -22.44 -5.04 8.23
C SER A 268 -22.00 -6.13 7.27
N ASN A 269 -22.97 -6.81 6.66
CA ASN A 269 -22.71 -7.84 5.65
C ASN A 269 -22.74 -7.25 4.23
N CYS A 270 -22.74 -5.92 4.09
CA CYS A 270 -22.93 -5.26 2.80
C CYS A 270 -21.90 -4.15 2.50
N SER A 271 -20.95 -3.90 3.40
CA SER A 271 -20.00 -2.78 3.28
C SER A 271 -18.56 -3.27 3.27
N ARG A 272 -17.80 -2.98 2.22
CA ARG A 272 -16.36 -3.29 2.19
C ARG A 272 -15.59 -2.35 3.10
N ILE A 273 -14.40 -2.78 3.55
CA ILE A 273 -13.57 -1.99 4.47
C ILE A 273 -13.20 -0.64 3.84
N GLU A 274 -12.86 -0.63 2.54
CA GLU A 274 -12.53 0.55 1.76
C GLU A 274 -13.67 1.55 1.58
N ASP A 275 -14.92 1.11 1.72
CA ASP A 275 -16.10 1.96 1.60
C ASP A 275 -16.47 2.62 2.94
N CYS A 276 -15.84 2.20 4.05
CA CYS A 276 -16.05 2.76 5.38
C CYS A 276 -15.30 4.09 5.56
N LYS A 277 -15.86 5.19 5.02
CA LYS A 277 -15.26 6.53 5.07
C LYS A 277 -15.02 7.02 6.51
N GLY A 278 -13.87 7.65 6.73
CA GLY A 278 -13.44 8.18 8.03
C GLY A 278 -12.97 7.14 9.04
N ALA A 279 -13.31 5.86 8.87
CA ALA A 279 -12.81 4.79 9.72
C ALA A 279 -11.30 4.59 9.55
N LEU A 280 -10.66 4.01 10.57
CA LEU A 280 -9.35 3.37 10.42
C LEU A 280 -9.57 2.03 9.71
N GLN A 281 -9.19 1.97 8.44
CA GLN A 281 -9.43 0.84 7.55
C GLN A 281 -8.31 -0.19 7.69
N LEU A 282 -8.64 -1.42 8.06
CA LEU A 282 -7.63 -2.44 8.26
C LEU A 282 -7.19 -3.05 6.93
N ASP A 283 -5.87 -3.12 6.74
CA ASP A 283 -5.22 -3.95 5.72
C ASP A 283 -4.76 -5.24 6.39
N PHE A 284 -5.25 -6.38 5.89
CA PHE A 284 -4.93 -7.73 6.37
C PHE A 284 -3.58 -8.15 5.79
N SER A 285 -2.57 -7.38 6.16
CA SER A 285 -1.28 -7.34 5.50
C SER A 285 -0.46 -8.60 5.72
N CYS A 286 0.44 -8.91 4.79
CA CYS A 286 1.58 -9.76 5.06
C CYS A 286 2.63 -9.02 5.91
N LYS A 287 3.45 -9.74 6.68
CA LYS A 287 4.58 -9.14 7.41
C LYS A 287 5.52 -8.35 6.49
N PHE A 288 5.63 -8.77 5.23
CA PHE A 288 6.16 -7.96 4.14
C PHE A 288 4.98 -7.28 3.43
N ILE A 289 4.74 -6.01 3.78
CA ILE A 289 3.62 -5.23 3.26
C ILE A 289 3.55 -5.33 1.73
N GLY A 290 2.37 -5.62 1.19
CA GLY A 290 2.09 -5.71 -0.25
C GLY A 290 2.70 -6.89 -0.98
N SER A 291 3.40 -7.83 -0.34
CA SER A 291 4.24 -8.84 -1.04
C SER A 291 3.57 -9.69 -2.14
N GLY A 292 2.24 -9.86 -2.14
CA GLY A 292 1.52 -10.61 -3.18
C GLY A 292 1.08 -9.78 -4.41
N ILE A 293 1.13 -8.45 -4.33
CA ILE A 293 0.52 -7.57 -5.36
C ILE A 293 1.18 -7.72 -6.72
N LEU A 294 2.51 -7.81 -6.74
CA LEU A 294 3.32 -7.89 -7.95
C LEU A 294 3.41 -9.32 -8.50
N SER A 295 2.66 -10.28 -7.95
CA SER A 295 2.63 -11.67 -8.39
C SER A 295 1.17 -12.17 -8.53
N SER A 296 0.86 -13.34 -8.01
CA SER A 296 -0.46 -14.00 -8.12
C SER A 296 -1.42 -13.70 -6.96
N GLY A 297 -0.98 -13.04 -5.89
CA GLY A 297 -1.83 -12.73 -4.73
C GLY A 297 -2.97 -11.78 -5.11
N CYS A 298 -4.22 -12.09 -4.78
CA CYS A 298 -5.34 -11.19 -5.08
C CYS A 298 -6.47 -11.33 -4.05
N VAL A 299 -6.08 -11.24 -2.79
CA VAL A 299 -7.02 -11.21 -1.67
C VAL A 299 -7.13 -9.78 -1.15
N GLN A 300 -7.48 -9.58 0.11
CA GLN A 300 -7.84 -8.24 0.61
C GLN A 300 -6.70 -7.21 0.48
N GLU A 301 -5.47 -7.56 0.85
CA GLU A 301 -4.31 -6.66 0.75
C GLU A 301 -4.03 -6.27 -0.71
N GLU A 302 -3.90 -7.24 -1.61
CA GLU A 302 -3.53 -6.95 -2.99
C GLU A 302 -4.65 -6.25 -3.78
N ILE A 303 -5.91 -6.57 -3.49
CA ILE A 303 -7.03 -5.82 -4.06
C ILE A 303 -6.94 -4.35 -3.64
N ARG A 304 -6.66 -4.09 -2.35
CA ARG A 304 -6.53 -2.72 -1.85
C ARG A 304 -5.35 -1.99 -2.50
N PHE A 305 -4.21 -2.65 -2.65
CA PHE A 305 -3.04 -2.11 -3.33
C PHE A 305 -3.26 -1.91 -4.84
N SER A 306 -4.13 -2.72 -5.48
CA SER A 306 -4.49 -2.55 -6.89
C SER A 306 -5.31 -1.28 -7.11
N ILE A 307 -6.33 -1.04 -6.28
CA ILE A 307 -7.23 0.12 -6.45
C ILE A 307 -6.65 1.42 -5.88
N CYS A 308 -5.68 1.33 -4.99
CA CYS A 308 -4.89 2.45 -4.43
C CYS A 308 -3.37 2.22 -4.65
N PRO A 309 -2.84 2.34 -5.89
CA PRO A 309 -1.44 1.98 -6.19
C PRO A 309 -0.37 2.71 -5.40
N GLU A 310 -0.66 3.90 -4.87
CA GLU A 310 0.23 4.65 -3.97
C GLU A 310 0.61 3.85 -2.71
N LEU A 311 -0.17 2.84 -2.31
CA LEU A 311 0.20 1.90 -1.24
C LEU A 311 1.44 1.08 -1.58
N MET A 312 1.65 0.70 -2.84
CA MET A 312 2.81 -0.09 -3.28
C MET A 312 4.13 0.63 -2.98
N VAL A 313 4.14 1.96 -2.92
CA VAL A 313 5.34 2.74 -2.57
C VAL A 313 5.89 2.37 -1.18
N SER A 314 5.02 1.95 -0.24
CA SER A 314 5.46 1.46 1.07
C SER A 314 6.38 0.23 0.98
N MET A 315 6.22 -0.60 -0.04
CA MET A 315 7.04 -1.80 -0.29
C MET A 315 8.51 -1.43 -0.57
N LEU A 316 8.75 -0.24 -1.11
CA LEU A 316 10.10 0.22 -1.46
C LEU A 316 10.99 0.41 -0.23
N PHE A 317 10.45 0.92 0.87
CA PHE A 317 11.25 1.30 2.04
C PHE A 317 10.91 0.54 3.32
N SER A 318 9.92 -0.36 3.32
CA SER A 318 9.46 -1.06 4.54
C SER A 318 10.07 -2.43 4.73
N GLU A 319 10.96 -2.57 5.73
CA GLU A 319 11.40 -3.89 6.17
C GLU A 319 10.23 -4.72 6.72
N CYS A 320 10.39 -6.05 6.77
CA CYS A 320 9.45 -6.97 7.41
C CYS A 320 9.01 -6.45 8.79
N MET A 321 7.71 -6.43 9.07
CA MET A 321 7.16 -6.10 10.38
C MET A 321 7.44 -7.22 11.39
N ASP A 322 7.82 -6.85 12.61
CA ASP A 322 7.88 -7.73 13.77
C ASP A 322 6.62 -7.59 14.63
N ASP A 323 6.44 -8.46 15.63
CA ASP A 323 5.23 -8.57 16.46
C ASP A 323 4.84 -7.29 17.21
N ASN A 324 5.80 -6.38 17.42
CA ASN A 324 5.63 -5.08 18.07
C ASN A 324 5.48 -3.91 17.08
N GLU A 325 5.24 -4.19 15.81
CA GLU A 325 5.19 -3.18 14.77
C GLU A 325 3.92 -3.21 13.94
N CYS A 326 3.61 -2.08 13.32
CA CYS A 326 2.58 -1.94 12.30
C CYS A 326 2.94 -0.77 11.38
N ILE A 327 2.26 -0.67 10.24
CA ILE A 327 2.40 0.45 9.32
C ILE A 327 1.05 1.15 9.20
N ILE A 328 1.04 2.48 9.31
CA ILE A 328 -0.14 3.31 9.05
C ILE A 328 0.13 4.23 7.87
N ILE A 329 -0.84 4.34 6.98
CA ILE A 329 -0.75 5.14 5.77
C ILE A 329 -1.97 6.04 5.70
N ARG A 330 -1.75 7.33 5.45
CA ARG A 330 -2.81 8.32 5.22
C ARG A 330 -2.56 9.07 3.93
N GLY A 331 -3.64 9.41 3.24
CA GLY A 331 -3.59 10.29 2.08
C GLY A 331 -3.68 9.60 0.73
N VAL A 332 -3.75 8.26 0.73
CA VAL A 332 -3.88 7.50 -0.51
C VAL A 332 -5.22 7.76 -1.18
N GLU A 333 -5.18 7.92 -2.50
CA GLU A 333 -6.37 8.05 -3.34
C GLU A 333 -6.81 6.66 -3.85
N ARG A 334 -8.11 6.40 -3.87
CA ARG A 334 -8.67 5.27 -4.64
C ARG A 334 -8.86 5.72 -6.09
N PHE A 335 -8.16 5.07 -7.01
CA PHE A 335 -8.21 5.40 -8.45
C PHE A 335 -9.17 4.51 -9.23
N SER A 336 -9.34 3.26 -8.80
CA SER A 336 -10.12 2.26 -9.52
C SER A 336 -11.28 1.71 -8.69
N ASP A 337 -12.35 1.36 -9.38
CA ASP A 337 -13.40 0.49 -8.83
C ASP A 337 -13.17 -0.97 -9.25
N TYR A 338 -13.80 -1.90 -8.54
CA TYR A 338 -13.64 -3.33 -8.81
C TYR A 338 -14.85 -4.18 -8.41
N THR A 339 -14.93 -5.36 -9.04
CA THR A 339 -15.84 -6.44 -8.66
C THR A 339 -15.06 -7.73 -8.40
N GLY A 340 -15.69 -8.68 -7.72
CA GLY A 340 -15.10 -9.98 -7.40
C GLY A 340 -14.00 -9.94 -6.34
N TYR A 341 -13.40 -11.10 -6.09
CA TYR A 341 -12.36 -11.33 -5.08
C TYR A 341 -11.55 -12.57 -5.49
N GLY A 342 -10.27 -12.64 -5.10
CA GLY A 342 -9.43 -13.77 -5.48
C GLY A 342 -9.33 -13.88 -7.00
N GLN A 343 -9.49 -15.09 -7.51
CA GLN A 343 -9.45 -15.38 -8.96
C GLN A 343 -10.54 -14.67 -9.78
N ASN A 344 -11.59 -14.16 -9.14
CA ASN A 344 -12.69 -13.46 -9.81
C ASN A 344 -12.54 -11.94 -9.79
N PHE A 345 -11.45 -11.40 -9.25
CA PHE A 345 -11.19 -9.97 -9.23
C PHE A 345 -11.20 -9.38 -10.65
N LYS A 346 -11.93 -8.28 -10.83
CA LYS A 346 -12.03 -7.55 -12.10
C LYS A 346 -12.03 -6.05 -11.86
N TRP A 347 -11.23 -5.34 -12.65
CA TRP A 347 -11.26 -3.88 -12.72
C TRP A 347 -12.62 -3.43 -13.27
N ASN A 348 -13.26 -2.47 -12.60
CA ASN A 348 -14.61 -2.00 -12.91
C ASN A 348 -14.66 -0.52 -13.32
N GLY A 349 -13.53 0.06 -13.71
CA GLY A 349 -13.48 1.44 -14.18
C GLY A 349 -12.88 2.43 -13.19
N ASP A 350 -13.06 3.71 -13.53
CA ASP A 350 -12.59 4.83 -12.73
C ASP A 350 -13.38 4.99 -11.43
N PHE A 351 -12.68 5.26 -10.33
CA PHE A 351 -13.27 5.68 -9.07
C PHE A 351 -12.88 7.12 -8.77
N LYS A 352 -13.85 8.03 -8.77
CA LYS A 352 -13.65 9.41 -8.31
C LYS A 352 -13.72 9.46 -6.79
N ASP A 353 -12.56 9.47 -6.13
CA ASP A 353 -12.50 9.51 -4.68
C ASP A 353 -13.18 10.78 -4.13
N PRO A 354 -14.32 10.66 -3.43
CA PRO A 354 -15.06 11.82 -2.93
C PRO A 354 -14.56 12.25 -1.55
N THR A 355 -13.50 11.62 -1.03
CA THR A 355 -13.03 11.83 0.34
C THR A 355 -12.33 13.18 0.46
N ASP A 356 -12.76 13.97 1.44
CA ASP A 356 -12.18 15.27 1.74
C ASP A 356 -10.69 15.16 2.10
N LYS A 357 -9.96 16.27 1.92
CA LYS A 357 -8.56 16.38 2.30
C LYS A 357 -8.39 17.12 3.63
N ASP A 358 -7.34 16.80 4.35
CA ASP A 358 -6.95 17.52 5.56
C ASP A 358 -6.15 18.81 5.25
N LYS A 359 -5.74 19.53 6.31
CA LYS A 359 -4.95 20.77 6.22
C LYS A 359 -3.58 20.60 5.54
N PHE A 360 -3.11 19.36 5.38
CA PHE A 360 -1.86 18.98 4.76
C PHE A 360 -2.04 18.45 3.34
N ASN A 361 -3.25 18.60 2.78
CA ASN A 361 -3.63 18.13 1.45
C ASN A 361 -3.53 16.60 1.32
N ARG A 362 -3.69 15.86 2.41
CA ARG A 362 -3.82 14.40 2.38
C ARG A 362 -5.27 14.02 2.37
N ILE A 363 -5.65 13.07 1.52
CA ILE A 363 -7.00 12.47 1.55
C ILE A 363 -7.24 11.84 2.92
N MET A 364 -8.41 12.08 3.53
CA MET A 364 -8.76 11.62 4.88
C MET A 364 -9.14 10.12 4.94
N THR A 365 -8.32 9.30 4.29
CA THR A 365 -8.35 7.84 4.32
C THR A 365 -7.19 7.34 5.17
N ASP A 366 -7.50 6.65 6.26
CA ASP A 366 -6.51 6.03 7.16
C ASP A 366 -6.49 4.52 6.93
N ILE A 367 -5.33 3.96 6.56
CA ILE A 367 -5.13 2.52 6.39
C ILE A 367 -4.12 2.03 7.42
N LEU A 368 -4.46 0.96 8.13
CA LEU A 368 -3.60 0.29 9.11
C LEU A 368 -3.25 -1.11 8.62
N ALA A 369 -1.99 -1.33 8.29
CA ALA A 369 -1.45 -2.65 7.96
C ALA A 369 -0.97 -3.37 9.23
N ILE A 370 -1.57 -4.53 9.51
CA ILE A 370 -1.13 -5.47 10.54
C ILE A 370 -1.16 -6.89 10.03
N ASP A 371 -0.10 -7.64 10.33
CA ASP A 371 0.06 -9.02 9.88
C ASP A 371 -0.43 -10.04 10.92
N PRO A 372 -1.26 -11.02 10.55
CA PRO A 372 -1.68 -12.11 11.43
C PRO A 372 -0.63 -13.22 11.47
N LEU A 373 -0.70 -14.10 12.47
CA LEU A 373 0.06 -15.36 12.45
C LEU A 373 -0.52 -16.29 11.37
N ASN A 374 0.34 -17.04 10.69
CA ASN A 374 -0.08 -18.11 9.78
C ASN A 374 -0.06 -19.45 10.53
N PHE A 375 -1.22 -20.09 10.62
CA PHE A 375 -1.35 -21.36 11.33
C PHE A 375 -1.39 -22.55 10.36
N THR A 376 -0.37 -23.40 10.42
CA THR A 376 -0.40 -24.71 9.72
C THR A 376 -1.20 -25.74 10.52
N ASP A 377 -1.16 -25.66 11.84
CA ASP A 377 -2.00 -26.45 12.75
C ASP A 377 -3.02 -25.52 13.43
N SER A 378 -4.30 -25.81 13.21
CA SER A 378 -5.42 -25.05 13.76
C SER A 378 -5.45 -24.98 15.30
N LEU A 379 -4.81 -25.91 16.01
CA LEU A 379 -4.80 -25.88 17.48
C LEU A 379 -3.78 -24.88 18.05
N GLU A 380 -2.75 -24.53 17.29
CA GLU A 380 -1.69 -23.61 17.70
C GLU A 380 -2.23 -22.21 18.02
N GLN A 381 -3.27 -21.77 17.34
CA GLN A 381 -3.87 -20.44 17.55
C GLN A 381 -4.47 -20.25 18.95
N TYR A 382 -4.78 -21.34 19.67
CA TYR A 382 -5.33 -21.30 21.03
C TYR A 382 -4.25 -21.28 22.12
N LYS A 383 -2.97 -21.43 21.75
CA LYS A 383 -1.86 -21.27 22.71
C LYS A 383 -1.82 -19.84 23.25
N GLU A 384 -1.56 -19.70 24.55
CA GLU A 384 -1.56 -18.40 25.22
C GLU A 384 -0.60 -17.39 24.54
N GLU A 385 0.58 -17.85 24.09
CA GLU A 385 1.55 -17.01 23.39
C GLU A 385 1.03 -16.44 22.06
N ASN A 386 0.36 -17.26 21.25
CA ASN A 386 -0.19 -16.87 19.95
C ASN A 386 -1.40 -15.95 20.12
N LEU A 387 -2.27 -16.21 21.10
CA LEU A 387 -3.36 -15.31 21.49
C LEU A 387 -2.81 -13.93 21.88
N TRP A 388 -1.80 -13.90 22.74
CA TRP A 388 -1.21 -12.64 23.18
C TRP A 388 -0.47 -11.89 22.08
N ARG A 389 0.16 -12.61 21.15
CA ARG A 389 0.78 -12.02 19.97
C ARG A 389 -0.27 -11.28 19.13
N GLU A 390 -1.37 -11.94 18.78
CA GLU A 390 -2.42 -11.32 17.95
C GLU A 390 -3.08 -10.12 18.64
N ILE A 391 -3.34 -10.25 19.96
CA ILE A 391 -3.85 -9.13 20.78
C ILE A 391 -2.85 -7.97 20.79
N LYS A 392 -1.56 -8.25 20.98
CA LYS A 392 -0.49 -7.24 20.99
C LYS A 392 -0.43 -6.51 19.65
N LYS A 393 -0.44 -7.25 18.53
CA LYS A 393 -0.40 -6.70 17.16
C LYS A 393 -1.59 -5.75 16.93
N CYS A 394 -2.81 -6.21 17.20
CA CYS A 394 -4.01 -5.37 17.13
C CYS A 394 -3.93 -4.15 18.05
N PHE A 395 -3.50 -4.34 19.30
CA PHE A 395 -3.39 -3.26 20.28
C PHE A 395 -2.44 -2.15 19.83
N ILE A 396 -1.29 -2.52 19.27
CA ILE A 396 -0.28 -1.57 18.79
C ILE A 396 -0.84 -0.73 17.63
N GLY A 397 -1.52 -1.36 16.68
CA GLY A 397 -2.17 -0.67 15.56
C GLY A 397 -3.36 0.20 15.98
N TYR A 398 -4.24 -0.31 16.84
CA TYR A 398 -5.45 0.40 17.25
C TYR A 398 -5.19 1.56 18.21
N ARG A 399 -4.05 1.55 18.92
CA ARG A 399 -3.67 2.62 19.85
C ARG A 399 -2.91 3.78 19.20
N ILE A 400 -2.65 3.77 17.91
CA ILE A 400 -1.83 4.80 17.24
C ILE A 400 -2.34 6.21 17.59
N LYS A 401 -3.66 6.46 17.54
CA LYS A 401 -4.26 7.76 17.90
C LYS A 401 -4.18 8.12 19.40
N SER A 402 -4.17 7.13 20.29
CA SER A 402 -4.00 7.38 21.74
C SER A 402 -2.59 7.82 22.14
N ARG A 403 -1.60 7.71 21.24
CA ARG A 403 -0.25 8.25 21.46
C ARG A 403 -0.19 9.77 21.36
N PHE A 404 -1.23 10.40 20.81
CA PHE A 404 -1.32 11.85 20.59
C PHE A 404 -2.26 12.55 21.58
N ASN A 405 -2.48 11.96 22.78
CA ASN A 405 -3.35 12.48 23.82
C ASN A 405 -4.81 12.77 23.37
N LEU A 406 -5.28 12.01 22.39
CA LEU A 406 -6.67 12.07 21.95
C LEU A 406 -7.62 11.52 23.02
N GLU A 407 -8.73 12.22 23.25
CA GLU A 407 -9.80 11.71 24.09
C GLU A 407 -10.43 10.46 23.47
N GLU A 408 -10.85 9.52 24.30
CA GLU A 408 -11.35 8.22 23.84
C GLU A 408 -12.59 8.35 22.92
N ALA A 409 -13.39 9.40 23.12
CA ALA A 409 -14.57 9.73 22.31
C ALA A 409 -14.22 10.24 20.90
N SER A 410 -13.00 10.75 20.69
CA SER A 410 -12.51 11.25 19.40
C SER A 410 -11.78 10.20 18.55
N LEU A 411 -11.67 8.96 19.04
CA LEU A 411 -11.05 7.87 18.29
C LEU A 411 -11.99 7.41 17.16
N PRO A 412 -11.49 7.26 15.91
CA PRO A 412 -12.29 6.76 14.81
C PRO A 412 -12.77 5.33 15.10
N ARG A 413 -13.82 4.92 14.40
CA ARG A 413 -14.15 3.49 14.33
C ARG A 413 -13.05 2.76 13.54
N ILE A 414 -12.84 1.50 13.88
CA ILE A 414 -12.01 0.58 13.09
C ILE A 414 -12.94 -0.17 12.14
N ALA A 415 -12.67 -0.11 10.85
CA ALA A 415 -13.31 -0.94 9.83
C ALA A 415 -12.42 -2.16 9.57
N THR A 416 -12.94 -3.35 9.86
CA THR A 416 -12.21 -4.62 9.82
C THR A 416 -13.16 -5.77 9.44
N GLY A 417 -12.69 -7.01 9.54
CA GLY A 417 -13.44 -8.21 9.20
C GLY A 417 -12.66 -9.45 9.62
N ASN A 418 -12.65 -10.46 8.76
CA ASN A 418 -12.04 -11.77 9.00
C ASN A 418 -10.49 -11.76 8.92
N TRP A 419 -9.83 -10.90 9.71
CA TRP A 419 -8.38 -10.70 9.72
C TRP A 419 -7.63 -12.00 10.03
N GLY A 420 -6.82 -12.45 9.07
CA GLY A 420 -6.02 -13.67 9.18
C GLY A 420 -6.80 -14.98 9.05
N CYS A 421 -8.07 -14.95 8.63
CA CYS A 421 -8.90 -16.16 8.56
C CYS A 421 -8.92 -16.84 7.19
N GLY A 422 -8.50 -16.14 6.13
CA GLY A 422 -8.35 -16.69 4.78
C GLY A 422 -7.04 -17.47 4.64
N GLY A 423 -6.11 -16.97 3.81
CA GLY A 423 -4.82 -17.62 3.54
C GLY A 423 -3.88 -17.85 4.73
N TYR A 424 -4.25 -17.39 5.93
CA TYR A 424 -3.51 -17.54 7.19
C TYR A 424 -4.16 -18.53 8.18
N ASN A 425 -5.30 -19.13 7.82
CA ASN A 425 -5.99 -20.22 8.55
C ASN A 425 -6.41 -19.90 10.00
N GLY A 426 -6.62 -18.63 10.34
CA GLY A 426 -7.18 -18.22 11.62
C GLY A 426 -8.66 -18.54 11.77
N ASN A 427 -9.09 -18.91 12.97
CA ASN A 427 -10.50 -19.10 13.29
C ASN A 427 -11.22 -17.74 13.44
N ILE A 428 -12.34 -17.60 12.73
CA ILE A 428 -13.12 -16.36 12.66
C ILE A 428 -13.66 -15.96 14.03
N GLU A 429 -14.27 -16.90 14.76
CA GLU A 429 -14.85 -16.63 16.08
C GLU A 429 -13.78 -16.18 17.07
N LEU A 430 -12.60 -16.80 17.05
CA LEU A 430 -11.49 -16.44 17.90
C LEU A 430 -10.97 -15.03 17.61
N LYS A 431 -10.87 -14.67 16.32
CA LYS A 431 -10.43 -13.35 15.86
C LYS A 431 -11.48 -12.25 16.10
N CYS A 432 -12.77 -12.61 16.11
CA CYS A 432 -13.87 -11.67 16.32
C CYS A 432 -14.37 -11.59 17.77
N LYS A 433 -13.93 -12.52 18.64
CA LYS A 433 -14.58 -12.87 19.91
C LYS A 433 -15.18 -11.68 20.66
N HIS A 434 -16.49 -11.60 20.58
CA HIS A 434 -17.34 -10.81 21.45
C HIS A 434 -17.88 -11.76 22.53
N ASN A 435 -17.87 -11.33 23.79
CA ASN A 435 -18.42 -12.13 24.89
C ASN A 435 -19.91 -12.41 24.70
#